data_AF-A0A0M0GP77-F1
#
_entry.id   AF-A0A0M0GP77-F1
#
_cell.length_a   1.000
_cell.length_b   1.000
_cell.length_c   1.000
_cell.angle_alpha   90.00
_cell.angle_beta   90.00
_cell.angle_gamma   90.00
#
_symmetry.space_group_name_H-M   'P 1'
#
loop_
_entity.id
_entity.type
_entity.pdbx_description
1 polymer ?
#
loop_
_entity_poly.entity_id
_entity_poly.type
_entity_poly.pdbx_seq_one_letter_code
_entity_poly.pdbx_strand_id
1 'polypeptide(L)'
;MTSPELLEAYKNIYKGRLLELGGREPLVVLQEAIKRELQDEFSHPRVRKGPLDKFYLATKRISDSPLSAEEKAMLIHCHVEVMSELI
;
A
#
# COMPACT_ATOMS: atom_id res chain seq x y z
N MET A 1 2.34 -5.53 -16.13
CA MET A 1 1.39 -6.03 -15.10
C MET A 1 0.05 -5.27 -15.12
N THR A 2 -1.06 -5.91 -14.74
CA THR A 2 -2.44 -5.34 -14.68
C THR A 2 -2.85 -4.88 -13.28
N SER A 3 -3.92 -4.07 -13.14
CA SER A 3 -4.38 -3.57 -11.83
C SER A 3 -4.82 -4.67 -10.84
N PRO A 4 -5.49 -5.78 -11.25
CA PRO A 4 -5.78 -6.89 -10.35
C PRO A 4 -4.51 -7.61 -9.84
N GLU A 5 -3.53 -7.85 -10.71
CA GLU A 5 -2.27 -8.52 -10.35
C GLU A 5 -1.48 -7.70 -9.32
N LEU A 6 -1.41 -6.38 -9.52
CA LEU A 6 -0.74 -5.48 -8.59
C LEU A 6 -1.43 -5.45 -7.21
N LEU A 7 -2.77 -5.49 -7.18
CA LEU A 7 -3.52 -5.57 -5.93
C LEU A 7 -3.27 -6.89 -5.19
N GLU A 8 -3.20 -8.02 -5.92
CA GLU A 8 -2.84 -9.32 -5.31
C GLU A 8 -1.40 -9.33 -4.78
N ALA A 9 -0.45 -8.74 -5.51
CA ALA A 9 0.91 -8.55 -5.03
C ALA A 9 0.95 -7.74 -3.72
N TYR A 10 0.16 -6.67 -3.63
CA TYR A 10 0.00 -5.90 -2.39
C TYR A 10 -0.58 -6.78 -1.27
N LYS A 11 -1.68 -7.51 -1.50
CA LYS A 11 -2.28 -8.39 -0.47
C LYS A 11 -1.31 -9.44 0.06
N ASN A 12 -0.44 -9.98 -0.79
CA ASN A 12 0.57 -10.96 -0.39
C ASN A 12 1.58 -10.41 0.62
N ILE A 13 1.93 -9.12 0.51
CA ILE A 13 2.80 -8.44 1.48
C ILE A 13 2.05 -8.09 2.77
N TYR A 14 0.77 -7.75 2.66
CA TYR A 14 -0.03 -7.17 3.73
C TYR A 14 -1.12 -8.14 4.23
N LYS A 15 -0.72 -9.38 4.58
CA LYS A 15 -1.61 -10.43 5.10
C LYS A 15 -2.37 -9.96 6.35
N GLY A 16 -3.68 -10.14 6.35
CA GLY A 16 -4.56 -9.82 7.50
C GLY A 16 -5.14 -8.41 7.51
N ARG A 17 -4.87 -7.59 6.50
CA ARG A 17 -5.58 -6.31 6.30
C ARG A 17 -6.69 -6.54 5.29
N LEU A 18 -7.93 -6.52 5.78
CA LEU A 18 -9.12 -6.81 4.97
C LEU A 18 -9.27 -5.73 3.89
N LEU A 19 -8.99 -6.08 2.63
CA LEU A 19 -9.35 -5.29 1.46
C LEU A 19 -10.59 -5.92 0.85
N GLU A 20 -11.76 -5.50 1.33
CA GLU A 20 -13.02 -5.94 0.75
C GLU A 20 -13.17 -5.30 -0.65
N LEU A 21 -13.02 -6.14 -1.67
CA LEU A 21 -13.32 -5.84 -3.07
C LEU A 21 -14.85 -5.83 -3.25
N GLY A 22 -15.53 -4.80 -2.73
CA GLY A 22 -16.97 -4.61 -2.90
C GLY A 22 -17.38 -4.19 -4.32
N GLY A 23 -16.93 -4.93 -5.34
CA GLY A 23 -17.19 -4.63 -6.76
C GLY A 23 -16.49 -3.38 -7.32
N ARG A 24 -15.55 -2.80 -6.55
CA ARG A 24 -14.78 -1.61 -6.93
C ARG A 24 -13.59 -1.95 -7.81
N GLU A 25 -13.16 -0.99 -8.62
CA GLU A 25 -12.00 -1.15 -9.51
C GLU A 25 -10.72 -1.44 -8.68
N PRO A 26 -9.89 -2.42 -9.07
CA PRO A 26 -8.73 -2.86 -8.28
C PRO A 26 -7.70 -1.78 -7.94
N LEU A 27 -7.39 -0.87 -8.86
CA LEU A 27 -6.46 0.23 -8.62
C LEU A 27 -7.02 1.20 -7.57
N VAL A 28 -8.32 1.52 -7.62
CA VAL A 28 -8.98 2.35 -6.58
C VAL A 28 -8.86 1.69 -5.21
N VAL A 29 -9.14 0.38 -5.12
CA VAL A 29 -9.01 -0.36 -3.86
C VAL A 29 -7.57 -0.36 -3.36
N LEU A 30 -6.59 -0.50 -4.25
CA LEU A 30 -5.18 -0.42 -3.90
C LEU A 30 -4.79 0.96 -3.36
N GLN A 31 -5.18 2.03 -4.05
CA GLN A 31 -4.86 3.40 -3.64
C GLN A 31 -5.47 3.74 -2.27
N GLU A 32 -6.73 3.36 -2.02
CA GLU A 32 -7.36 3.51 -0.71
C GLU A 32 -6.62 2.71 0.37
N ALA A 33 -6.21 1.47 0.06
CA ALA A 33 -5.45 0.63 0.99
C ALA A 33 -4.13 1.28 1.40
N ILE A 34 -3.41 1.80 0.42
CA ILE A 34 -2.14 2.50 0.60
C ILE A 34 -2.39 3.77 1.43
N LYS A 35 -3.40 4.56 1.10
CA LYS A 35 -3.73 5.80 1.81
C LYS A 35 -3.99 5.56 3.30
N ARG A 36 -4.83 4.58 3.63
CA ARG A 36 -5.11 4.21 5.03
C ARG A 36 -3.86 3.72 5.76
N GLU A 37 -2.99 2.99 5.07
CA GLU A 37 -1.72 2.57 5.66
C GLU A 37 -0.78 3.76 5.88
N LEU A 38 -0.66 4.69 4.94
CA LEU A 38 0.18 5.87 5.10
C LEU A 38 -0.32 6.77 6.24
N GLN A 39 -1.63 6.86 6.44
CA GLN A 39 -2.24 7.58 7.57
C GLN A 39 -2.20 6.80 8.90
N ASP A 40 -1.62 5.60 8.90
CA ASP A 40 -1.51 4.70 10.05
C ASP A 40 -2.85 4.42 10.75
N GLU A 41 -3.94 4.32 9.97
CA GLU A 41 -5.30 4.22 10.52
C GLU A 41 -5.54 2.91 11.28
N PHE A 42 -4.79 1.86 10.95
CA PHE A 42 -4.84 0.56 11.63
C PHE A 42 -4.20 0.58 13.03
N SER A 43 -3.42 1.62 13.35
CA SER A 43 -2.75 1.77 14.63
C SER A 43 -3.61 2.57 15.61
N HIS A 44 -3.55 2.21 16.91
CA HIS A 44 -4.24 2.95 17.95
C HIS A 44 -3.80 4.42 17.95
N PRO A 45 -4.71 5.41 18.11
CA PRO A 45 -4.41 6.84 17.93
C PRO A 45 -3.16 7.35 18.66
N ARG A 46 -2.88 6.79 19.85
CA ARG A 46 -1.72 7.18 20.69
C ARG A 46 -0.35 6.77 20.16
N VAL A 47 -0.28 5.81 19.24
CA VAL A 47 0.99 5.28 18.71
C VAL A 47 1.14 5.50 17.20
N ARG A 48 0.24 6.30 16.61
CA ARG A 48 0.25 6.57 15.18
C ARG A 48 1.53 7.28 14.76
N LYS A 49 2.05 6.88 13.60
CA LYS A 49 3.17 7.53 12.93
C LYS A 49 2.70 8.47 11.82
N GLY A 50 3.54 9.42 11.45
CA GLY A 50 3.26 10.33 10.35
C GLY A 50 3.32 9.65 8.98
N PRO A 51 2.72 10.24 7.93
CA PRO A 51 2.73 9.66 6.58
C PRO A 51 4.13 9.34 6.03
N LEU A 52 5.13 10.19 6.28
CA LEU A 52 6.50 9.97 5.81
C LEU A 52 7.15 8.74 6.47
N ASP A 53 6.96 8.57 7.78
CA ASP A 53 7.45 7.38 8.50
C ASP A 53 6.81 6.11 7.96
N LYS A 54 5.49 6.15 7.71
CA LYS A 54 4.74 5.02 7.16
C LYS A 54 5.14 4.72 5.72
N PHE A 55 5.40 5.75 4.91
CA PHE A 55 5.91 5.61 3.56
C PHE A 55 7.27 4.90 3.56
N TYR A 56 8.20 5.30 4.43
CA TYR A 56 9.49 4.61 4.60
C TYR A 56 9.30 3.15 5.00
N LEU A 57 8.43 2.86 5.98
CA LEU A 57 8.18 1.49 6.42
C LEU A 57 7.53 0.62 5.34
N ALA A 58 6.61 1.18 4.56
CA ALA A 58 5.91 0.50 3.47
C ALA A 58 6.87 0.18 2.32
N THR A 59 7.67 1.16 1.87
CA THR A 59 8.66 0.97 0.81
C THR A 59 9.75 -0.02 1.19
N LYS A 60 10.23 0.02 2.45
CA LYS A 60 11.14 -1.00 2.98
C LYS A 60 10.52 -2.40 2.92
N ARG A 61 9.27 -2.55 3.37
CA ARG A 61 8.56 -3.83 3.32
C ARG A 61 8.41 -4.36 1.89
N ILE A 62 8.11 -3.50 0.93
CA ILE A 62 8.02 -3.87 -0.49
C ILE A 62 9.39 -4.29 -1.01
N SER A 63 10.45 -3.53 -0.70
CA SER A 63 11.83 -3.84 -1.10
C SER A 63 12.28 -5.20 -0.59
N ASP A 64 11.97 -5.52 0.66
CA ASP A 64 12.36 -6.76 1.34
C ASP A 64 11.45 -7.96 0.98
N SER A 65 10.37 -7.73 0.22
CA SER A 65 9.42 -8.78 -0.18
C SER A 65 9.98 -9.73 -1.25
N PRO A 66 9.45 -10.95 -1.40
CA PRO A 66 9.85 -11.88 -2.47
C PRO A 66 9.23 -11.54 -3.84
N LEU A 67 8.59 -10.37 -3.99
CA LEU A 67 8.02 -9.93 -5.26
C LEU A 67 9.11 -9.70 -6.33
N SER A 68 8.71 -9.77 -7.59
CA SER A 68 9.55 -9.41 -8.72
C SER A 68 9.96 -7.94 -8.70
N ALA A 69 11.01 -7.60 -9.44
CA ALA A 69 11.47 -6.22 -9.54
C ALA A 69 10.41 -5.29 -10.15
N GLU A 70 9.64 -5.76 -11.15
CA GLU A 70 8.54 -5.02 -11.76
C GLU A 70 7.43 -4.74 -10.74
N GLU A 71 7.03 -5.76 -9.97
CA GLU A 71 6.02 -5.61 -8.91
C GLU A 71 6.43 -4.60 -7.84
N LYS A 72 7.69 -4.68 -7.39
CA LYS A 72 8.23 -3.74 -6.41
C LYS A 72 8.21 -2.31 -6.94
N ALA A 73 8.68 -2.10 -8.17
CA ALA A 73 8.72 -0.78 -8.80
C ALA A 73 7.31 -0.19 -8.93
N MET A 74 6.35 -0.97 -9.40
CA MET A 74 4.96 -0.51 -9.55
C MET A 74 4.29 -0.21 -8.20
N LEU A 75 4.48 -1.06 -7.18
CA LEU A 75 3.94 -0.79 -5.86
C LEU A 75 4.54 0.47 -5.24
N ILE A 76 5.86 0.66 -5.33
CA ILE A 76 6.52 1.87 -4.83
C ILE A 76 6.02 3.10 -5.58
N HIS A 77 5.84 3.01 -6.91
CA HIS A 77 5.27 4.11 -7.69
C HIS A 77 3.87 4.51 -7.21
N CYS A 78 2.96 3.55 -7.00
CA CYS A 78 1.64 3.85 -6.44
C CYS A 78 1.72 4.45 -5.03
N HIS A 79 2.68 4.02 -4.20
CA HIS A 79 2.89 4.66 -2.89
C HIS A 79 3.35 6.12 -3.03
N VAL A 80 4.20 6.43 -4.03
CA VAL A 80 4.65 7.80 -4.30
C VAL A 80 3.48 8.67 -4.75
N GLU A 81 2.63 8.18 -5.66
CA GLU A 81 1.44 8.90 -6.12
C GLU A 81 0.51 9.22 -4.94
N VAL A 82 0.12 8.21 -4.16
CA VAL A 82 -0.77 8.41 -3.00
C VAL A 82 -0.14 9.31 -1.95
N MET A 83 1.17 9.18 -1.71
CA MET A 83 1.88 10.05 -0.77
C MET A 83 1.86 11.50 -1.26
N SER A 84 2.02 11.75 -2.56
CA SER A 84 1.98 13.12 -3.12
C SER A 84 0.63 13.82 -2.93
N GLU A 85 -0.47 13.07 -2.82
CA GLU A 85 -1.80 13.60 -2.53
C GLU A 85 -2.02 13.92 -1.05
N LEU A 86 -1.15 13.42 -0.15
CA LEU A 86 -1.27 13.58 1.30
C LEU A 86 -0.46 14.75 1.87
N ILE A 87 0.43 15.36 1.07
CA ILE A 87 1.36 16.43 1.49
C ILE A 87 0.96 17.76 0.86
#